data_AF-A0A8J8SV73-F1
#
_entry.id   AF-A0A8J8SV73-F1
#
_cell.length_a   1.000
_cell.length_b   1.000
_cell.length_c   1.000
_cell.angle_alpha   90.00
_cell.angle_beta   90.00
_cell.angle_gamma   90.00
#
_symmetry.space_group_name_H-M   'P 1'
#
loop_
_entity.id
_entity.type
_entity.pdbx_description
1 polymer ?
#
loop_
_entity_poly.entity_id
_entity_poly.type
_entity_poly.pdbx_seq_one_letter_code
_entity_poly.pdbx_strand_id
1 'polypeptide(L)'
;MTCLSIFIGLFVINTFKKFGQESIDDDRFLTTVGAVSSVFGGLRFLWSYLVDRYSFKLSYTIVLCINVVFGGTLVLVRDSRALFLIWVSMIVWAEGAHFALVPTICAKSFGKHASIVYGVAFSFGAISQIVSSVLVRFMLKTVGYETFYYISTAFSLAALLLLRFVYEEKVISA
;
A
#
# COMPACT_ATOMS: atom_id res chain seq x y z
N MET A 1 12.37 -4.01 0.16
CA MET A 1 11.31 -3.84 -0.87
C MET A 1 9.98 -3.55 -0.21
N THR A 2 9.52 -4.42 0.68
CA THR A 2 8.25 -4.28 1.41
C THR A 2 8.13 -2.99 2.22
N CYS A 3 9.20 -2.56 2.89
CA CYS A 3 9.18 -1.31 3.67
C CYS A 3 8.96 -0.06 2.80
N LEU A 4 9.37 -0.08 1.52
CA LEU A 4 9.20 1.05 0.61
C LEU A 4 7.81 1.08 -0.03
N SER A 5 7.25 -0.10 -0.35
CA SER A 5 5.97 -0.22 -1.04
C SER A 5 4.75 -0.02 -0.15
N ILE A 6 4.89 -0.23 1.16
CA ILE A 6 3.79 -0.07 2.13
C ILE A 6 3.46 1.42 2.39
N PHE A 7 4.42 2.31 2.13
CA PHE A 7 4.32 3.71 2.52
C PHE A 7 3.13 4.41 1.85
N ILE A 8 2.87 4.14 0.57
CA ILE A 8 1.76 4.78 -0.16
C ILE A 8 0.39 4.35 0.36
N GLY A 9 0.19 3.06 0.61
CA GLY A 9 -1.08 2.53 1.12
C GLY A 9 -1.39 3.11 2.49
N LEU A 10 -0.40 3.09 3.38
CA LEU A 10 -0.52 3.68 4.71
C LEU A 10 -0.76 5.20 4.67
N PHE A 11 -0.07 5.93 3.79
CA PHE A 11 -0.26 7.36 3.65
C PHE A 11 -1.68 7.69 3.14
N VAL A 12 -2.16 6.98 2.12
CA VAL A 12 -3.53 7.13 1.59
C VAL A 12 -4.56 6.86 2.68
N ILE A 13 -4.47 5.74 3.40
CA ILE A 13 -5.43 5.38 4.46
C ILE A 13 -5.56 6.49 5.53
N ASN A 14 -4.46 7.15 5.87
CA ASN A 14 -4.45 8.19 6.90
C ASN A 14 -4.84 9.58 6.39
N THR A 15 -4.68 9.87 5.10
CA THR A 15 -4.78 11.24 4.57
C THR A 15 -5.83 11.45 3.48
N PHE A 16 -6.37 10.39 2.86
CA PHE A 16 -7.29 10.50 1.72
C PHE A 16 -8.49 11.41 2.02
N LYS A 17 -9.05 11.34 3.23
CA LYS A 17 -10.21 12.16 3.59
C LYS A 17 -9.87 13.65 3.60
N LYS A 18 -8.74 14.03 4.22
CA LYS A 18 -8.29 15.43 4.26
C LYS A 18 -7.86 15.93 2.88
N PHE A 19 -7.19 15.08 2.12
CA PHE A 19 -6.79 15.40 0.76
C PHE A 19 -8.00 15.59 -0.17
N GLY A 20 -8.99 14.69 -0.09
CA GLY A 20 -10.23 14.79 -0.86
C GLY A 20 -11.06 16.03 -0.50
N GLN A 21 -11.03 16.48 0.76
CA GLN A 21 -11.72 17.71 1.20
C GLN A 21 -11.19 18.98 0.53
N GLU A 22 -9.99 18.97 -0.06
CA GLU A 22 -9.46 20.14 -0.80
C GLU A 22 -10.21 20.40 -2.12
N SER A 23 -10.80 19.36 -2.72
CA SER A 23 -11.53 19.45 -4.00
C SER A 23 -13.01 19.03 -3.90
N ILE A 24 -13.34 18.12 -2.98
CA ILE A 24 -14.68 17.53 -2.82
C ILE A 24 -15.22 17.93 -1.44
N ASP A 25 -16.04 18.98 -1.41
CA ASP A 25 -16.72 19.45 -0.20
C ASP A 25 -17.97 18.59 0.12
N ASP A 26 -17.74 17.29 0.39
CA ASP A 26 -18.79 16.34 0.78
C ASP A 26 -18.22 15.29 1.74
N ASP A 27 -18.32 15.57 3.05
CA ASP A 27 -17.79 14.69 4.09
C ASP A 27 -18.47 13.32 4.12
N ARG A 28 -19.77 13.26 3.77
CA ARG A 28 -20.52 12.00 3.71
C ARG A 28 -20.02 11.12 2.58
N PHE A 29 -19.77 11.72 1.41
CA PHE A 29 -19.16 11.03 0.30
C PHE A 29 -17.77 10.49 0.67
N LEU A 30 -16.89 11.31 1.25
CA LEU A 30 -15.55 10.87 1.62
C LEU A 30 -15.55 9.80 2.73
N THR A 31 -16.51 9.85 3.64
CA THR A 31 -16.73 8.77 4.63
C THR A 31 -17.16 7.47 3.94
N THR A 32 -18.01 7.57 2.92
CA THR A 32 -18.42 6.42 2.09
C THR A 32 -17.23 5.84 1.32
N VAL A 33 -16.35 6.69 0.77
CA VAL A 33 -15.11 6.26 0.12
C VAL A 33 -14.28 5.40 1.08
N GLY A 34 -14.11 5.85 2.33
CA GLY A 34 -13.39 5.09 3.36
C GLY A 34 -14.05 3.75 3.71
N ALA A 35 -15.37 3.71 3.77
CA ALA A 35 -16.12 2.47 4.03
C ALA A 35 -15.97 1.47 2.87
N VAL A 36 -16.16 1.92 1.63
CA VAL A 36 -16.01 1.10 0.43
C VAL A 36 -14.57 0.61 0.29
N SER A 37 -13.58 1.49 0.43
CA SER A 37 -12.17 1.11 0.33
C SER A 37 -11.78 0.08 1.38
N SER A 38 -12.37 0.15 2.58
CA SER A 38 -12.15 -0.85 3.64
C SER A 38 -12.67 -2.24 3.26
N VAL A 39 -13.82 -2.32 2.57
CA VAL A 39 -14.33 -3.59 2.03
C VAL A 39 -13.34 -4.17 1.02
N PHE A 40 -12.84 -3.33 0.11
CA PHE A 40 -11.82 -3.72 -0.87
C PHE A 40 -10.52 -4.20 -0.19
N GLY A 41 -10.04 -3.51 0.85
CA GLY A 41 -8.92 -3.98 1.66
C GLY A 41 -9.18 -5.32 2.39
N GLY A 42 -10.45 -5.65 2.63
CA GLY A 42 -10.90 -6.95 3.12
C GLY A 42 -10.76 -8.07 2.09
N LEU A 43 -10.80 -7.77 0.79
CA LEU A 43 -10.61 -8.72 -0.32
C LEU A 43 -9.16 -9.21 -0.49
N ARG A 44 -8.37 -9.17 0.59
CA ARG A 44 -6.96 -9.56 0.62
C ARG A 44 -6.75 -11.05 0.32
N PHE A 45 -7.76 -11.89 0.51
CA PHE A 45 -7.70 -13.33 0.20
C PHE A 45 -7.47 -13.58 -1.30
N LEU A 46 -7.84 -12.65 -2.19
CA LEU A 46 -7.53 -12.73 -3.61
C LEU A 46 -6.01 -12.72 -3.87
N TRP A 47 -5.26 -11.98 -3.06
CA TRP A 47 -3.79 -11.95 -3.15
C TRP A 47 -3.17 -13.26 -2.68
N SER A 48 -3.71 -13.86 -1.62
CA SER A 48 -3.31 -15.21 -1.19
C SER A 48 -3.54 -16.23 -2.30
N TYR A 49 -4.74 -16.25 -2.89
CA TYR A 49 -5.06 -17.13 -4.02
C TYR A 49 -4.11 -16.95 -5.22
N LEU A 50 -3.78 -15.69 -5.57
CA LEU A 50 -2.85 -15.40 -6.66
C LEU A 50 -1.44 -15.93 -6.38
N VAL A 51 -0.95 -15.82 -5.14
CA VAL A 51 0.37 -16.37 -4.78
C VAL A 51 0.38 -17.89 -4.73
N ASP A 52 -0.71 -18.52 -4.29
CA ASP A 52 -0.81 -19.97 -4.24
C ASP A 52 -0.85 -20.58 -5.66
N ARG A 53 -1.50 -19.92 -6.62
CA ARG A 53 -1.64 -20.42 -7.99
C ARG A 53 -0.46 -20.05 -8.90
N TYR A 54 0.12 -18.87 -8.70
CA TYR A 54 1.19 -18.35 -9.54
C TYR A 54 2.50 -18.28 -8.75
N SER A 55 3.00 -17.08 -8.49
CA SER A 55 4.27 -16.87 -7.80
C SER A 55 4.19 -15.60 -6.95
N PHE A 56 5.04 -15.52 -5.93
CA PHE A 56 5.13 -14.33 -5.11
C PHE A 56 5.57 -13.13 -5.96
N LYS A 57 6.56 -13.32 -6.86
CA LYS A 57 7.08 -12.25 -7.69
C LYS A 57 6.02 -11.68 -8.62
N LEU A 58 5.19 -12.52 -9.26
CA LEU A 58 4.11 -12.03 -10.12
C LEU A 58 3.05 -11.26 -9.32
N SER A 59 2.54 -11.85 -8.24
CA SER A 59 1.49 -11.22 -7.41
C SER A 59 1.97 -9.89 -6.82
N TYR A 60 3.20 -9.84 -6.32
CA TYR A 60 3.77 -8.62 -5.76
C TYR A 60 4.06 -7.57 -6.85
N THR A 61 4.42 -7.98 -8.07
CA THR A 61 4.55 -7.06 -9.21
C THR A 61 3.22 -6.37 -9.51
N ILE A 62 2.11 -7.11 -9.52
CA ILE A 62 0.77 -6.54 -9.76
C ILE A 62 0.43 -5.50 -8.69
N VAL A 63 0.66 -5.80 -7.42
CA VAL A 63 0.44 -4.88 -6.29
C VAL A 63 1.23 -3.58 -6.49
N LEU A 64 2.50 -3.68 -6.83
CA LEU A 64 3.36 -2.52 -7.05
C LEU A 64 2.92 -1.70 -8.26
N CYS A 65 2.52 -2.35 -9.36
CA CYS A 65 1.98 -1.65 -10.52
C CYS A 65 0.71 -0.87 -10.19
N ILE A 66 -0.19 -1.45 -9.38
CA ILE A 66 -1.39 -0.74 -8.88
C ILE A 66 -0.95 0.47 -8.07
N ASN A 67 -0.04 0.31 -7.11
CA ASN A 67 0.44 1.41 -6.30
C ASN A 67 1.11 2.53 -7.12
N VAL A 68 1.90 2.19 -8.15
CA VAL A 68 2.53 3.19 -9.01
C VAL A 68 1.51 3.93 -9.87
N VAL A 69 0.62 3.19 -10.54
CA VAL A 69 -0.36 3.79 -11.47
C VAL A 69 -1.39 4.61 -10.71
N PHE A 70 -2.09 3.99 -9.75
CA PHE A 70 -3.16 4.67 -9.02
C PHE A 70 -2.59 5.70 -8.05
N GLY A 71 -1.47 5.40 -7.38
CA GLY A 71 -0.80 6.36 -6.51
C GLY A 71 -0.30 7.61 -7.22
N GLY A 72 0.37 7.42 -8.37
CA GLY A 72 0.93 8.53 -9.14
C GLY A 72 -0.13 9.39 -9.82
N THR A 73 -1.29 8.83 -10.13
CA THR A 73 -2.39 9.55 -10.79
C THR A 73 -3.49 10.02 -9.83
N LEU A 74 -3.42 9.66 -8.54
CA LEU A 74 -4.41 10.07 -7.52
C LEU A 74 -4.57 11.60 -7.46
N VAL A 75 -3.47 12.34 -7.56
CA VAL A 75 -3.47 13.80 -7.55
C VAL A 75 -4.25 14.37 -8.73
N LEU A 76 -4.21 13.71 -9.89
CA LEU A 76 -4.88 14.16 -11.11
C LEU A 76 -6.39 13.92 -11.11
N VAL A 77 -6.85 12.93 -10.34
CA VAL A 77 -8.27 12.53 -10.32
C VAL A 77 -9.03 13.06 -9.10
N ARG A 78 -8.40 13.92 -8.28
CA ARG A 78 -8.98 14.39 -7.01
C ARG A 78 -10.30 15.16 -7.15
N ASP A 79 -10.53 15.79 -8.29
CA ASP A 79 -11.74 16.60 -8.52
C ASP A 79 -12.96 15.74 -8.91
N SER A 80 -12.73 14.51 -9.37
CA SER A 80 -13.80 13.60 -9.78
C SER A 80 -14.15 12.63 -8.65
N ARG A 81 -15.37 12.78 -8.11
CA ARG A 81 -15.88 11.90 -7.04
C ARG A 81 -15.73 10.42 -7.38
N ALA A 82 -16.20 9.99 -8.56
CA ALA A 82 -16.19 8.59 -8.95
C ALA A 82 -14.75 8.04 -9.09
N LEU A 83 -13.86 8.80 -9.74
CA LEU A 83 -12.47 8.37 -9.93
C LEU A 83 -11.71 8.34 -8.59
N PHE A 84 -11.94 9.32 -7.73
CA PHE A 84 -11.34 9.36 -6.39
C PHE A 84 -11.71 8.12 -5.57
N LEU A 85 -12.98 7.72 -5.58
CA LEU A 85 -13.44 6.49 -4.91
C LEU A 85 -12.73 5.26 -5.44
N ILE A 86 -12.68 5.10 -6.76
CA ILE A 86 -12.04 3.93 -7.41
C ILE A 86 -10.55 3.90 -7.06
N TRP A 87 -9.85 5.04 -7.16
CA TRP A 87 -8.42 5.13 -6.90
C TRP A 87 -8.06 4.79 -5.47
N VAL A 88 -8.76 5.40 -4.50
CA VAL A 88 -8.54 5.12 -3.08
C VAL A 88 -8.82 3.64 -2.79
N SER A 89 -9.89 3.08 -3.36
CA SER A 89 -10.23 1.66 -3.16
C SER A 89 -9.17 0.71 -3.73
N MET A 90 -8.63 1.00 -4.91
CA MET A 90 -7.59 0.18 -5.54
C MET A 90 -6.27 0.22 -4.75
N ILE A 91 -5.89 1.39 -4.23
CA ILE A 91 -4.69 1.53 -3.40
C ILE A 91 -4.88 0.79 -2.07
N VAL A 92 -6.05 0.89 -1.43
CA VAL A 92 -6.34 0.16 -0.18
C VAL A 92 -6.40 -1.35 -0.40
N TRP A 93 -6.90 -1.80 -1.55
CA TRP A 93 -6.87 -3.22 -1.92
C TRP A 93 -5.43 -3.74 -2.11
N ALA A 94 -4.57 -2.97 -2.80
CA ALA A 94 -3.15 -3.27 -2.94
C ALA A 94 -2.44 -3.29 -1.59
N GLU A 95 -2.81 -2.39 -0.67
CA GLU A 95 -2.28 -2.38 0.70
C GLU A 95 -2.68 -3.64 1.47
N GLY A 96 -3.89 -4.15 1.25
CA GLY A 96 -4.34 -5.45 1.75
C GLY A 96 -3.41 -6.61 1.39
N ALA A 97 -2.71 -6.53 0.25
CA ALA A 97 -1.76 -7.56 -0.16
C ALA A 97 -0.58 -7.70 0.80
N HIS A 98 -0.06 -6.61 1.38
CA HIS A 98 1.07 -6.68 2.31
C HIS A 98 0.73 -7.58 3.51
N PHE A 99 -0.49 -7.51 4.03
CA PHE A 99 -0.95 -8.36 5.15
C PHE A 99 -1.12 -9.84 4.80
N ALA A 100 -1.30 -10.17 3.51
CA ALA A 100 -1.41 -11.55 3.04
C ALA A 100 -0.06 -12.13 2.61
N LEU A 101 0.76 -11.33 1.92
CA LEU A 101 1.95 -11.80 1.22
C LEU A 101 3.20 -11.80 2.11
N VAL A 102 3.32 -10.84 3.03
CA VAL A 102 4.46 -10.75 3.96
C VAL A 102 4.57 -11.95 4.91
N PRO A 103 3.49 -12.40 5.61
CA PRO A 103 3.61 -13.59 6.44
C PRO A 103 3.93 -14.84 5.62
N THR A 104 3.43 -14.92 4.38
CA THR A 104 3.70 -16.03 3.45
C THR A 104 5.18 -16.12 3.08
N ILE A 105 5.82 -14.99 2.75
CA ILE A 105 7.26 -14.99 2.44
C ILE A 105 8.12 -15.20 3.69
N CYS A 106 7.68 -14.71 4.86
CA CYS A 106 8.33 -15.02 6.13
C CYS A 106 8.29 -16.52 6.43
N ALA A 107 7.14 -17.18 6.20
CA ALA A 107 6.99 -18.63 6.34
C ALA A 107 7.96 -19.39 5.42
N LYS A 108 8.05 -18.99 4.15
CA LYS A 108 8.97 -19.58 3.17
C LYS A 108 10.44 -19.37 3.53
N SER A 109 10.79 -18.20 4.08
CA SER A 109 12.19 -17.82 4.34
C SER A 109 12.72 -18.33 5.68
N PHE A 110 11.89 -18.35 6.72
CA PHE A 110 12.31 -18.61 8.11
C PHE A 110 11.68 -19.86 8.73
N GLY A 111 10.81 -20.58 8.00
CA GLY A 111 10.19 -21.82 8.45
C GLY A 111 9.52 -21.67 9.82
N LYS A 112 9.97 -22.47 10.81
CA LYS A 112 9.41 -22.50 12.17
C LYS A 112 9.52 -21.17 12.93
N HIS A 113 10.44 -20.29 12.56
CA HIS A 113 10.63 -18.98 13.22
C HIS A 113 9.84 -17.85 12.56
N ALA A 114 9.07 -18.14 11.51
CA ALA A 114 8.39 -17.12 10.70
C ALA A 114 7.42 -16.25 11.49
N SER A 115 6.66 -16.81 12.44
CA SER A 115 5.72 -16.07 13.26
C SER A 115 6.40 -15.03 14.16
N ILE A 116 7.54 -15.39 14.74
CA ILE A 116 8.35 -14.50 15.59
C ILE A 116 8.95 -13.37 14.74
N VAL A 117 9.58 -13.72 13.61
CA VAL A 117 10.18 -12.73 12.69
C VAL A 117 9.12 -11.77 12.16
N TYR A 118 7.97 -12.29 11.73
CA TYR A 118 6.85 -11.48 11.27
C TYR A 118 6.31 -10.56 12.38
N GLY A 119 6.12 -11.07 13.60
CA GLY A 119 5.63 -10.27 14.73
C GLY A 119 6.55 -9.09 15.07
N VAL A 120 7.86 -9.32 15.08
CA VAL A 120 8.86 -8.26 15.30
C VAL A 120 8.84 -7.25 14.15
N ALA A 121 8.87 -7.71 12.90
CA ALA A 121 8.84 -6.85 11.72
C ALA A 121 7.56 -5.98 11.67
N PHE A 122 6.41 -6.57 12.02
CA PHE A 122 5.13 -5.88 12.06
C PHE A 122 5.07 -4.83 13.17
N SER A 123 5.71 -5.09 14.32
CA SER A 123 5.78 -4.15 15.45
C SER A 123 6.52 -2.86 15.08
N PHE A 124 7.57 -2.95 14.26
CA PHE A 124 8.24 -1.76 13.70
C PHE A 124 7.31 -0.94 12.79
N GLY A 125 6.34 -1.58 12.14
CA GLY A 125 5.30 -0.91 11.38
C GLY A 125 4.53 0.11 12.25
N ALA A 126 4.12 -0.27 13.45
CA ALA A 126 3.41 0.64 14.36
C ALA A 126 4.27 1.84 14.79
N ILE A 127 5.54 1.61 15.13
CA ILE A 127 6.48 2.68 15.50
C ILE A 127 6.69 3.63 14.30
N SER A 128 6.90 3.07 13.10
CA SER A 128 7.08 3.86 11.88
C SER A 128 5.86 4.71 11.54
N GLN A 129 4.65 4.25 11.85
CA GLN A 129 3.42 5.00 11.62
C GLN A 129 3.25 6.18 12.56
N ILE A 130 3.66 6.04 13.82
CA ILE A 130 3.68 7.16 14.78
C ILE A 130 4.66 8.22 14.29
N VAL A 131 5.89 7.82 13.95
CA VAL A 131 6.92 8.73 13.45
C VAL A 131 6.46 9.42 12.16
N SER A 132 5.88 8.66 11.22
CA SER A 132 5.36 9.18 9.95
C SER A 132 4.22 10.16 10.18
N SER A 133 3.28 9.87 11.08
CA SER A 133 2.16 10.77 11.40
C SER A 133 2.63 12.11 11.98
N VAL A 134 3.66 12.07 12.84
CA VAL A 134 4.29 13.28 13.39
C VAL A 134 4.99 14.07 12.29
N LEU A 135 5.83 13.42 11.49
CA LEU A 135 6.54 14.06 10.38
C LEU A 135 5.59 14.70 9.38
N VAL A 136 4.57 13.96 8.95
CA VAL A 136 3.53 14.42 8.03
C VAL A 136 2.79 15.62 8.62
N ARG A 137 2.47 15.64 9.92
CA ARG A 137 1.80 16.80 10.54
C ARG A 137 2.62 18.08 10.47
N PHE A 138 3.95 18.00 10.59
CA PHE A 138 4.85 19.16 10.50
C PHE A 138 5.18 19.53 9.05
N MET A 139 5.42 18.53 8.20
CA MET A 139 5.85 18.71 6.81
C MET A 139 4.69 18.99 5.85
N LEU A 140 3.45 18.58 6.15
CA LEU A 140 2.30 18.86 5.28
C LEU A 140 2.07 20.35 5.08
N LYS A 141 2.31 21.16 6.12
CA LYS A 141 2.12 22.61 6.05
C LYS A 141 3.09 23.30 5.08
N THR A 142 4.26 22.72 4.85
CA THR A 142 5.31 23.30 4.01
C THR A 142 5.38 22.64 2.62
N VAL A 143 5.08 21.35 2.53
CA VAL A 143 5.34 20.52 1.34
C VAL A 143 4.07 20.12 0.57
N GLY A 144 2.91 20.15 1.23
CA GLY A 144 1.61 19.78 0.65
C GLY A 144 1.41 18.27 0.45
N TYR A 145 0.15 17.83 0.33
CA TYR A 145 -0.19 16.41 0.16
C TYR A 145 0.34 15.81 -1.16
N GLU A 146 0.28 16.58 -2.25
CA GLU A 146 0.64 16.13 -3.60
C GLU A 146 2.08 15.60 -3.66
N THR A 147 3.02 16.36 -3.11
CA THR A 147 4.44 15.98 -3.05
C THR A 147 4.63 14.67 -2.27
N PHE A 148 3.91 14.49 -1.16
CA PHE A 148 3.96 13.24 -0.40
C PHE A 148 3.43 12.05 -1.20
N TYR A 149 2.36 12.21 -1.97
CA TYR A 149 1.87 11.17 -2.87
C TYR A 149 2.90 10.81 -3.95
N TYR A 150 3.57 11.80 -4.55
CA TYR A 150 4.61 11.56 -5.55
C TYR A 150 5.85 10.87 -4.95
N ILE A 151 6.32 11.30 -3.76
CA ILE A 151 7.42 10.63 -3.05
C ILE A 151 7.05 9.18 -2.72
N SER A 152 5.84 8.95 -2.22
CA SER A 152 5.33 7.61 -1.91
C SER A 152 5.26 6.71 -3.14
N THR A 153 4.86 7.30 -4.28
CA THR A 153 4.83 6.62 -5.58
C THR A 153 6.24 6.30 -6.05
N ALA A 154 7.20 7.22 -5.88
CA ALA A 154 8.61 6.99 -6.21
C ALA A 154 9.21 5.85 -5.37
N PHE A 155 8.86 5.74 -4.09
CA PHE A 155 9.26 4.60 -3.25
C PHE A 155 8.65 3.28 -3.73
N SER A 156 7.40 3.29 -4.18
CA SER A 156 6.76 2.12 -4.76
C SER A 156 7.40 1.71 -6.09
N LEU A 157 7.80 2.67 -6.91
CA LEU A 157 8.55 2.44 -8.14
C LEU A 157 9.95 1.88 -7.84
N ALA A 158 10.67 2.43 -6.86
CA ALA A 158 11.95 1.89 -6.41
C ALA A 158 11.79 0.46 -5.89
N ALA A 159 10.73 0.16 -5.15
CA ALA A 159 10.40 -1.20 -4.71
C ALA A 159 10.16 -2.15 -5.89
N LEU A 160 9.53 -1.68 -6.97
CA LEU A 160 9.29 -2.46 -8.18
C LEU A 160 10.59 -2.77 -8.92
N LEU A 161 11.48 -1.78 -9.06
CA LEU A 161 12.80 -1.96 -9.66
C LEU A 161 13.62 -2.96 -8.84
N LEU A 162 13.63 -2.80 -7.52
CA LEU A 162 14.29 -3.75 -6.62
C LEU A 162 13.72 -5.16 -6.79
N LEU A 163 12.39 -5.33 -6.87
CA LEU A 163 11.76 -6.64 -7.07
C LEU A 163 12.15 -7.26 -8.43
N ARG A 164 12.27 -6.44 -9.47
CA ARG A 164 12.60 -6.93 -10.80
C ARG A 164 14.06 -7.36 -10.90
N PHE A 165 14.99 -6.54 -10.38
CA PHE A 165 16.43 -6.68 -10.62
C PHE A 165 17.20 -7.36 -9.49
N VAL A 166 16.73 -7.28 -8.24
CA VAL A 166 17.46 -7.78 -7.07
C VAL A 166 16.80 -9.05 -6.49
N TYR A 167 15.48 -9.15 -6.59
CA TYR A 167 14.78 -10.32 -6.05
C TYR A 167 14.75 -11.48 -7.05
N GLU A 168 15.48 -12.54 -6.70
CA GLU A 168 15.36 -13.85 -7.33
C GLU A 168 14.43 -14.73 -6.51
N GLU A 169 13.33 -15.15 -7.11
CA GLU A 169 12.42 -16.10 -6.50
C GLU A 169 13.03 -17.50 -6.68
N LYS A 170 13.49 -18.10 -5.57
CA LYS A 170 13.87 -19.51 -5.57
C LYS A 170 12.61 -20.34 -5.75
N VAL A 171 12.43 -20.92 -6.93
CA VAL A 171 11.40 -21.93 -7.18
C VAL A 171 11.78 -23.15 -6.35
N ILE A 172 11.17 -23.31 -5.18
CA ILE A 172 11.26 -24.55 -4.43
C ILE A 172 10.30 -25.49 -5.14
N SER A 173 10.82 -26.34 -6.04
CA SER A 173 10.07 -27.49 -6.54
C SER A 173 9.68 -28.33 -5.33
N ALA A 174 8.38 -28.44 -5.09
CA ALA A 174 7.83 -29.38 -4.13
C ALA A 174 8.20 -30.82 -4.52
#